data_AF-A0A966DJF7-F1
#
_entry.id   AF-A0A966DJF7-F1
#
_cell.length_a   1.000
_cell.length_b   1.000
_cell.length_c   1.000
_cell.angle_alpha   90.00
_cell.angle_beta   90.00
_cell.angle_gamma   90.00
#
_symmetry.space_group_name_H-M   'P 1'
#
loop_
_entity.id
_entity.type
_entity.pdbx_description
1 polymer ?
#
loop_
_entity_poly.entity_id
_entity_poly.type
_entity_poly.pdbx_seq_one_letter_code
_entity_poly.pdbx_strand_id
1 'polypeptide(L)'
;MKKIILILLTMSFLIPISAQNSEPVTSELVLLNVQNGKEKVILREERHFEAPNWSRDGHYLIINAGGLLEKVSVNGDKKGVINTG
;
A
#
# COMPACT_ATOMS: atom_id res chain seq x y z
N MET A 1 -23.20 -45.07 7.00
CA MET A 1 -22.86 -44.25 5.82
C MET A 1 -23.22 -42.77 6.01
N LYS A 2 -24.49 -42.41 6.25
CA LYS A 2 -24.92 -41.01 6.47
C LYS A 2 -24.18 -40.27 7.60
N LYS A 3 -23.89 -40.95 8.73
CA LYS A 3 -23.13 -40.39 9.86
C LYS A 3 -21.65 -40.14 9.55
N ILE A 4 -21.04 -40.96 8.70
CA ILE A 4 -19.62 -40.81 8.28
C ILE A 4 -19.49 -39.61 7.33
N ILE A 5 -20.47 -39.43 6.43
CA ILE A 5 -20.55 -38.27 5.53
C ILE A 5 -20.71 -36.97 6.34
N LEU A 6 -21.49 -36.98 7.43
CA LEU A 6 -21.67 -35.82 8.31
C LEU A 6 -20.37 -35.43 9.05
N ILE A 7 -19.58 -36.41 9.49
CA ILE A 7 -18.29 -36.19 10.17
C ILE A 7 -17.26 -35.60 9.19
N LEU A 8 -17.21 -36.09 7.95
CA LEU A 8 -16.34 -35.56 6.91
C LEU A 8 -16.68 -34.11 6.54
N LEU A 9 -17.97 -33.74 6.52
CA LEU A 9 -18.44 -32.38 6.25
C LEU A 9 -18.09 -31.39 7.37
N THR A 10 -18.07 -31.85 8.63
CA THR A 10 -17.65 -31.02 9.78
C THR A 10 -16.13 -30.84 9.88
N MET A 11 -15.35 -31.80 9.37
CA MET A 11 -13.89 -31.73 9.37
C MET A 11 -13.32 -30.71 8.35
N SER A 12 -14.11 -30.35 7.35
CA SER A 12 -13.73 -29.35 6.32
C SER A 12 -13.64 -27.91 6.86
N PHE A 13 -14.15 -27.65 8.08
CA PHE A 13 -14.17 -26.32 8.69
C PHE A 13 -12.93 -25.99 9.55
N LEU A 14 -12.00 -26.94 9.72
CA LEU A 14 -10.84 -26.77 10.62
C LEU A 14 -9.54 -26.40 9.91
N ILE A 15 -9.57 -26.16 8.60
CA ILE A 15 -8.41 -25.58 7.91
C ILE A 15 -8.46 -24.08 8.17
N PRO A 16 -7.55 -23.49 8.98
CA PRO A 16 -7.41 -22.05 9.01
C PRO A 16 -7.02 -21.62 7.60
N ILE A 17 -7.94 -20.92 6.93
CA ILE A 17 -7.61 -20.15 5.74
C ILE A 17 -6.71 -19.02 6.25
N SER A 18 -5.40 -19.26 6.30
CA SER A 18 -4.44 -18.17 6.45
C SER A 18 -4.48 -17.37 5.15
N ALA A 19 -5.47 -16.49 5.05
CA ALA A 19 -5.61 -15.52 3.99
C ALA A 19 -4.46 -14.51 4.16
N GLN A 20 -3.40 -14.74 3.39
CA GLN A 20 -2.32 -13.79 3.08
C GLN A 20 -1.69 -13.10 4.30
N ASN A 21 -0.58 -13.65 4.79
CA ASN A 21 0.33 -12.90 5.65
C ASN A 21 0.79 -11.66 4.87
N SER A 22 0.26 -10.49 5.21
CA SER A 22 0.85 -9.22 4.80
C SER A 22 1.99 -8.95 5.76
N GLU A 23 3.17 -9.48 5.44
CA GLU A 23 4.39 -9.08 6.15
C GLU A 23 4.44 -7.54 6.18
N PRO A 24 4.76 -6.91 7.33
CA PRO A 24 4.85 -5.46 7.42
C PRO A 24 5.81 -4.93 6.36
N VAL A 25 5.30 -4.18 5.39
CA VAL A 25 6.12 -3.55 4.35
C VAL A 25 6.45 -2.13 4.78
N THR A 26 7.72 -1.77 4.70
CA THR A 26 8.16 -0.37 4.78
C THR A 26 8.37 0.16 3.37
N SER A 27 7.73 1.28 3.05
CA SER A 27 7.90 1.96 1.76
C SER A 27 8.63 3.29 1.95
N GLU A 28 9.44 3.66 0.96
CA GLU A 28 10.09 4.97 0.87
C GLU A 28 9.60 5.68 -0.39
N LEU A 29 9.21 6.95 -0.25
CA LEU A 29 8.98 7.85 -1.36
C LEU A 29 10.24 8.67 -1.61
N VAL A 30 10.85 8.49 -2.78
CA VAL A 30 12.18 9.02 -3.10
C VAL A 30 12.08 9.99 -4.29
N LEU A 31 12.70 11.17 -4.15
CA LEU A 31 12.95 12.09 -5.25
C LEU A 31 14.33 11.84 -5.83
N LEU A 32 14.38 11.55 -7.14
CA LEU A 32 15.62 11.43 -7.90
C LEU A 32 15.90 12.73 -8.66
N ASN A 33 17.08 13.31 -8.44
CA ASN A 33 17.60 14.36 -9.31
C ASN A 33 18.19 13.71 -10.58
N VAL A 34 17.51 13.88 -11.72
CA VAL A 34 17.88 13.24 -12.98
C VAL A 34 19.20 13.75 -13.59
N GLN A 35 19.69 14.93 -13.19
CA GLN A 35 20.92 15.50 -13.75
C GLN A 35 22.17 14.89 -13.12
N ASN A 36 22.11 14.57 -11.82
CA ASN A 36 23.27 14.12 -11.05
C ASN A 36 23.06 12.77 -10.32
N GLY A 37 21.89 12.16 -10.45
CA GLY A 37 21.55 10.87 -9.85
C GLY A 37 21.35 10.91 -8.34
N LYS A 38 21.32 12.07 -7.70
CA LYS A 38 21.15 12.15 -6.23
C LYS A 38 19.71 11.86 -5.83
N GLU A 39 19.55 11.01 -4.84
CA GLU A 39 18.26 10.65 -4.25
C GLU A 39 18.01 11.43 -2.96
N LYS A 40 16.73 11.70 -2.69
CA LYS A 40 16.24 12.25 -1.42
C LYS A 40 14.99 11.51 -1.01
N VAL A 41 15.06 10.74 0.08
CA VAL A 41 13.87 10.17 0.73
C VAL A 41 13.07 11.32 1.34
N ILE A 42 11.81 11.46 0.94
CA ILE A 42 10.91 12.51 1.44
C ILE A 42 9.85 11.95 2.39
N LEU A 43 9.55 10.65 2.33
CA LEU A 43 8.61 10.00 3.24
C LEU A 43 9.00 8.53 3.40
N ARG A 44 8.95 8.01 4.63
CA ARG A 44 9.17 6.58 4.95
C ARG A 44 8.11 6.13 5.94
N GLU A 45 7.36 5.07 5.61
CA GLU A 45 6.26 4.59 6.44
C GLU A 45 6.12 3.06 6.37
N GLU A 46 5.60 2.45 7.44
CA GLU A 46 5.27 1.02 7.52
C GLU A 46 3.91 0.74 6.86
N ARG A 47 3.81 1.07 5.57
CA ARG A 47 2.67 0.71 4.72
C ARG A 47 3.10 0.65 3.27
N HIS A 48 2.23 0.08 2.43
CA HIS A 48 2.49 -0.01 0.99
C HIS A 48 2.22 1.33 0.29
N PHE A 49 3.16 1.77 -0.54
CA PHE A 49 2.98 2.86 -1.50
C PHE A 49 3.04 2.30 -2.92
N GLU A 50 2.23 2.82 -3.83
CA GLU A 50 2.31 2.49 -5.25
C GLU A 50 2.24 3.72 -6.14
N ALA A 51 2.76 3.55 -7.37
CA ALA A 51 2.55 4.42 -8.55
C ALA A 51 2.58 5.94 -8.27
N PRO A 52 3.70 6.51 -7.78
CA PRO A 52 3.77 7.94 -7.53
C PRO A 52 3.67 8.73 -8.84
N ASN A 53 2.75 9.70 -8.88
CA ASN A 53 2.59 10.64 -9.99
C ASN A 53 2.88 12.06 -9.52
N TRP A 54 3.39 12.92 -10.39
CA TRP A 54 3.58 14.34 -10.07
C TRP A 54 2.29 15.14 -10.26
N SER A 55 2.06 16.11 -9.37
CA SER A 55 1.11 17.20 -9.61
C SER A 55 1.55 18.04 -10.82
N ARG A 56 0.59 18.70 -11.47
CA ARG A 56 0.85 19.49 -12.68
C ARG A 56 1.74 20.70 -12.44
N ASP A 57 1.70 21.27 -11.23
CA ASP A 57 2.55 22.38 -10.81
C ASP A 57 3.87 21.92 -10.15
N GLY A 58 4.03 20.62 -9.93
CA GLY A 58 5.24 20.03 -9.34
C GLY A 58 5.38 20.23 -7.83
N HIS A 59 4.36 20.72 -7.13
CA HIS A 59 4.47 21.01 -5.69
C HIS A 59 4.22 19.79 -4.78
N TYR A 60 3.55 18.77 -5.31
CA TYR A 60 3.28 17.51 -4.60
C TYR A 60 3.29 16.30 -5.53
N LEU A 61 3.41 15.12 -4.94
CA LEU A 61 3.18 13.81 -5.56
C LEU A 61 1.84 13.26 -5.12
N ILE A 62 1.26 12.42 -5.96
CA ILE A 62 0.07 11.63 -5.71
C ILE A 62 0.52 10.17 -5.58
N ILE A 63 0.25 9.54 -4.45
CA ILE A 63 0.54 8.13 -4.23
C ILE A 63 -0.76 7.34 -4.07
N ASN A 64 -0.74 6.08 -4.49
CA ASN A 64 -1.76 5.12 -4.07
C ASN A 64 -1.31 4.50 -2.74
N ALA A 65 -2.17 4.53 -1.72
CA ALA A 65 -1.91 3.86 -0.46
C ALA A 65 -3.24 3.50 0.23
N GLY A 66 -3.35 2.27 0.73
CA GLY A 66 -4.55 1.83 1.47
C GLY A 66 -5.87 1.92 0.69
N GLY A 67 -5.81 1.80 -0.65
CA GLY A 67 -6.99 1.97 -1.52
C GLY A 67 -7.41 3.42 -1.76
N LEU A 68 -6.58 4.39 -1.36
CA LEU A 68 -6.83 5.82 -1.52
C LEU A 68 -5.74 6.49 -2.37
N LEU A 69 -6.09 7.66 -2.92
CA LEU A 69 -5.13 8.60 -3.51
C LEU A 69 -4.74 9.66 -2.48
N GLU A 70 -3.46 9.78 -2.17
CA GLU A 70 -2.96 10.73 -1.18
C GLU A 70 -1.99 11.75 -1.80
N LYS A 71 -2.05 12.99 -1.34
CA LYS A 71 -1.11 14.05 -1.72
C LYS A 71 0.03 14.11 -0.72
N VAL A 72 1.27 14.04 -1.21
CA VAL A 72 2.50 14.20 -0.42
C VAL A 72 3.33 15.32 -1.04
N SER A 73 3.65 16.37 -0.29
CA SER A 73 4.49 17.45 -0.83
C SER A 73 5.90 16.96 -1.16
N VAL A 74 6.63 17.72 -1.98
CA VAL A 74 8.05 17.45 -2.28
C VAL A 74 8.98 17.50 -1.05
N ASN A 75 8.48 17.94 0.10
CA ASN A 75 9.18 17.93 1.37
C ASN A 75 8.76 16.79 2.31
N GLY A 76 7.77 15.98 1.94
CA GLY A 76 7.30 14.85 2.74
C GLY A 76 5.99 15.08 3.48
N ASP A 77 5.48 16.31 3.56
CA ASP A 77 4.23 16.58 4.28
C ASP A 77 3.04 15.89 3.60
N LYS A 78 2.21 15.19 4.37
CA LYS A 78 0.89 14.72 3.92
C LYS A 78 -0.05 15.92 3.78
N LYS A 79 -0.55 16.17 2.56
CA LYS A 79 -1.48 17.27 2.26
C LYS A 79 -2.95 16.83 2.20
N GLY A 80 -3.21 15.55 2.42
CA GLY A 80 -4.56 14.97 2.51
C GLY A 80 -4.88 14.00 1.38
N VAL A 81 -6.13 13.51 1.38
CA VAL A 81 -6.66 12.53 0.43
C VAL A 81 -7.33 13.25 -0.75
N ILE A 82 -7.21 12.69 -1.96
CA ILE A 82 -7.97 13.11 -3.13
C ILE A 82 -9.30 12.36 -3.13
N ASN A 83 -10.41 13.10 -3.05
CA ASN A 83 -11.74 12.51 -3.18
C ASN A 83 -11.96 12.09 -4.63
N THR A 84 -12.24 10.79 -4.84
CA THR A 84 -12.44 10.17 -6.15
C THR A 84 -13.91 9.91 -6.51
N GLY A 85 -14.86 10.33 -5.66
CA GLY A 85 -16.29 10.04 -5.79
C GLY A 85 -16.75 8.89 -4.91
#